data_AF-A0A7Y5MUJ2-F1
#
_entry.id   AF-A0A7Y5MUJ2-F1
#
_cell.length_a   1.000
_cell.length_b   1.000
_cell.length_c   1.000
_cell.angle_alpha   90.00
_cell.angle_beta   90.00
_cell.angle_gamma   90.00
#
_symmetry.space_group_name_H-M   'P 1'
#
loop_
_entity.id
_entity.type
_entity.pdbx_description
1 polymer ?
#
loop_
_entity_poly.entity_id
_entity_poly.type
_entity_poly.pdbx_seq_one_letter_code
_entity_poly.pdbx_strand_id
1 'polypeptide(L)' 'MARNQSVLIIGAGLAGLSAARRLAAANIPALVIDKGRGVGGRMATRRSGEATFDHGAQFFSAKTP' A
#
# COMPACT_ATOMS: atom_id res chain seq x y z
N MET A 1 -7.06 -8.01 -31.14
CA MET A 1 -7.56 -7.90 -29.75
C MET A 1 -6.50 -7.19 -28.93
N ALA A 2 -6.79 -6.00 -28.39
CA ALA A 2 -5.85 -5.33 -27.51
C ALA A 2 -5.63 -6.22 -26.28
N ARG A 3 -4.39 -6.63 -26.00
CA ARG A 3 -4.06 -7.22 -24.70
C ARG A 3 -4.43 -6.16 -23.67
N ASN A 4 -5.50 -6.39 -22.93
CA ASN A 4 -5.79 -5.63 -21.72
C ASN A 4 -4.58 -5.87 -20.81
N GLN A 5 -3.64 -4.92 -20.77
CA GLN A 5 -2.42 -5.05 -19.97
C GLN A 5 -2.79 -4.87 -18.51
N SER A 6 -3.34 -5.92 -17.92
CA SER A 6 -3.73 -5.97 -16.52
C SER A 6 -2.45 -6.02 -15.69
N VAL A 7 -2.18 -4.97 -14.90
CA VAL A 7 -1.06 -4.99 -13.97
C VAL A 7 -1.49 -5.68 -12.68
N LEU A 8 -0.71 -6.66 -12.23
CA LEU A 8 -0.90 -7.30 -10.93
C LEU A 8 0.18 -6.80 -9.95
N ILE A 9 -0.25 -6.24 -8.83
CA ILE A 9 0.62 -5.78 -7.75
C ILE A 9 0.44 -6.73 -6.57
N ILE A 10 1.53 -7.37 -6.15
CA ILE A 10 1.55 -8.23 -4.97
C ILE A 10 2.07 -7.44 -3.77
N GLY A 11 1.19 -7.16 -2.82
CA GLY A 11 1.43 -6.38 -1.61
C GLY A 11 0.81 -4.97 -1.66
N ALA A 12 -0.15 -4.72 -0.78
CA ALA A 12 -0.76 -3.43 -0.45
C ALA A 12 0.02 -2.66 0.64
N GLY A 13 1.35 -2.78 0.65
CA GLY A 13 2.23 -1.91 1.43
C GLY A 13 2.42 -0.53 0.78
N LEU A 14 3.19 0.36 1.42
CA LEU A 14 3.48 1.71 0.91
C LEU A 14 3.95 1.69 -0.56
N ALA A 15 4.84 0.78 -0.93
CA ALA A 15 5.35 0.67 -2.29
C ALA A 15 4.26 0.26 -3.30
N GLY A 16 3.51 -0.81 -3.03
CA GLY A 16 2.48 -1.31 -3.93
C GLY A 16 1.31 -0.34 -4.09
N LEU A 17 0.87 0.31 -3.01
CA LEU A 17 -0.16 1.35 -3.09
C LEU A 17 0.33 2.60 -3.83
N SER A 18 1.61 2.96 -3.66
CA SER A 18 2.21 4.06 -4.43
C SER A 18 2.27 3.76 -5.92
N ALA A 19 2.61 2.52 -6.29
CA ALA A 19 2.59 2.06 -7.67
C ALA A 19 1.16 2.06 -8.24
N ALA A 20 0.20 1.49 -7.51
CA ALA A 20 -1.22 1.48 -7.90
C ALA A 20 -1.76 2.89 -8.13
N ARG A 21 -1.42 3.85 -7.25
CA ARG A 21 -1.80 5.25 -7.40
C ARG A 21 -1.23 5.87 -8.68
N ARG A 22 0.03 5.57 -9.03
CA ARG A 22 0.64 6.07 -10.28
C ARG A 22 -0.02 5.47 -11.52
N LEU A 23 -0.33 4.17 -11.49
CA LEU A 23 -1.03 3.49 -12.60
C LEU A 23 -2.44 4.03 -12.78
N ALA A 24 -3.18 4.24 -11.69
CA ALA A 24 -4.51 4.85 -11.72
C ALA A 24 -4.47 6.26 -12.33
N ALA A 25 -3.49 7.09 -11.97
CA ALA A 25 -3.31 8.42 -12.56
C ALA A 25 -3.01 8.38 -14.07
N ALA A 26 -2.45 7.27 -14.57
CA ALA A 26 -2.22 7.03 -15.99
C ALA A 26 -3.38 6.31 -16.70
N ASN A 27 -4.52 6.09 -16.02
CA ASN A 27 -5.65 5.29 -16.52
C ASN A 27 -5.28 3.84 -16.88
N ILE A 28 -4.26 3.28 -16.21
CA ILE A 28 -3.85 1.89 -16.40
C ILE A 28 -4.49 1.03 -15.29
N PRO A 29 -5.33 0.04 -15.63
CA PRO A 29 -5.98 -0.81 -14.65
C PRO A 29 -4.96 -1.72 -13.94
N ALA A 30 -5.04 -1.75 -12.61
CA ALA A 30 -4.20 -2.59 -11.76
C ALA A 30 -5.03 -3.31 -10.69
N LEU A 31 -4.71 -4.58 -10.46
CA LEU A 31 -5.22 -5.37 -9.34
C LEU A 31 -4.16 -5.44 -8.25
N VAL A 32 -4.50 -5.05 -7.02
CA VAL A 32 -3.62 -5.18 -5.85
C VAL A 32 -4.10 -6.36 -5.01
N ILE A 33 -3.20 -7.29 -4.70
CA ILE A 33 -3.48 -8.43 -3.81
C ILE A 33 -2.52 -8.38 -2.64
N ASP A 34 -3.04 -8.44 -1.42
CA ASP A 34 -2.24 -8.54 -0.18
C ASP A 34 -2.70 -9.73 0.66
N LYS A 35 -1.76 -10.37 1.35
CA LYS A 35 -2.03 -11.49 2.27
C LYS A 35 -2.59 -11.01 3.62
N GLY A 36 -2.28 -9.78 4.00
CA GLY A 36 -2.58 -9.16 5.29
C GLY A 36 -4.06 -8.88 5.47
N ARG A 37 -4.47 -8.72 6.73
CA ARG A 37 -5.84 -8.38 7.12
C ARG A 37 -6.21 -6.92 6.85
N GLY A 38 -5.22 -6.10 6.50
CA GLY A 38 -5.38 -4.68 6.22
C GLY A 38 -4.22 -4.19 5.36
N VAL A 39 -4.40 -3.01 4.77
CA VAL A 39 -3.40 -2.37 3.93
C VAL A 39 -2.32 -1.67 4.77
N GLY A 40 -1.26 -1.20 4.10
CA GLY A 40 -0.20 -0.39 4.71
C GLY A 40 1.11 -1.16 4.93
N GLY A 41 1.07 -2.50 5.00
CA GLY A 41 2.24 -3.34 5.17
C GLY A 41 2.94 -3.06 6.49
N ARG A 42 4.11 -2.41 6.45
CA ARG A 42 4.82 -1.98 7.67
C ARG A 42 4.22 -0.71 8.30
N MET A 43 3.35 0.04 7.63
CA MET A 43 2.60 1.12 8.28
C MET A 43 1.47 0.49 9.10
N ALA A 44 1.82 -0.05 10.27
CA ALA A 44 1.00 -1.02 10.97
C ALA A 44 0.73 -0.56 12.40
N THR A 45 -0.50 -0.14 12.64
CA THR A 45 -1.00 0.26 13.96
C THR A 45 -1.71 -0.93 14.61
N ARG A 46 -1.51 -1.11 15.91
CA ARG A 46 -2.27 -2.02 16.76
C ARG A 46 -3.13 -1.22 17.72
N ARG A 47 -4.35 -1.70 17.94
CA ARG A 47 -5.29 -1.18 18.93
C ARG A 47 -5.56 -2.29 19.93
N SER A 48 -5.42 -2.00 21.21
CA SER A 48 -5.64 -2.96 22.30
C SER A 48 -6.29 -2.23 23.48
N GLY A 49 -7.60 -2.42 23.65
CA GLY A 49 -8.39 -1.63 24.60
C GLY A 49 -8.32 -0.15 24.24
N GLU A 50 -7.93 0.68 25.22
CA GLU A 50 -7.74 2.13 25.05
C GLU A 50 -6.37 2.50 24.44
N ALA A 51 -5.45 1.54 24.31
CA ALA A 51 -4.12 1.80 23.77
C ALA A 51 -4.07 1.66 22.25
N THR A 52 -3.37 2.59 21.59
CA THR A 52 -3.04 2.55 20.17
C THR A 52 -1.55 2.78 19.99
N PHE A 53 -0.87 1.88 19.27
CA PHE A 53 0.58 1.96 19.06
C PHE A 53 0.98 1.42 17.70
N ASP A 54 2.01 2.03 17.11
CA ASP A 54 2.63 1.52 15.89
C ASP A 54 3.69 0.49 16.24
N HIS A 55 3.63 -0.66 15.57
CA HIS A 55 4.55 -1.80 15.79
C HIS A 55 5.27 -2.22 14.50
N GLY A 56 4.97 -1.54 13.40
CA GLY A 56 5.62 -1.76 12.12
C GLY A 56 6.81 -0.82 11.93
N ALA A 57 6.70 0.11 10.98
CA ALA A 57 7.72 1.12 10.73
C ALA A 57 7.83 2.04 11.96
N GLN A 58 9.03 2.09 12.55
CA GLN A 58 9.27 2.84 13.78
C GLN A 58 9.25 4.36 13.54
N PHE A 59 9.80 4.82 12.41
CA PHE A 59 9.71 6.21 11.95
C PHE A 59 10.09 6.30 10.46
N PHE A 60 9.79 7.45 9.85
CA PHE A 60 10.38 7.87 8.59
C PHE A 60 10.68 9.38 8.68
N SER A 61 11.62 9.86 7.87
CA SER A 61 11.96 11.28 7.82
C SER A 61 11.51 11.87 6.49
N ALA A 62 10.62 12.87 6.53
CA ALA A 62 10.34 13.72 5.38
C ALA A 62 11.39 14.84 5.35
N LYS A 63 12.13 14.95 4.24
CA LYS A 63 13.18 15.98 4.07
C LYS A 63 12.70 17.19 3.27
N THR A 64 11.54 17.07 2.62
CA THR A 64 10.98 18.08 1.71
C THR A 64 9.45 18.12 1.89
N PRO A 65 8.80 19.31 1.80
CA PRO A 65 7.34 19.45 1.82
C PRO A 65 6.63 18.69 0.70
#